data_AF-A0A9W6V5J8-F1
#
_entry.id   AF-A0A9W6V5J8-F1
#
_cell.length_a   1.000
_cell.length_b   1.000
_cell.length_c   1.000
_cell.angle_alpha   90.00
_cell.angle_beta   90.00
_cell.angle_gamma   90.00
#
_symmetry.space_group_name_H-M   'P 1'
#
loop_
_entity.id
_entity.type
_entity.pdbx_description
1 polymer ?
#
loop_
_entity_poly.entity_id
_entity_poly.type
_entity_poly.pdbx_seq_one_letter_code
_entity_poly.pdbx_strand_id
1 'polypeptide(L)'
;MAGAGAVEQVNALGARWGRELDFAAGQVWTALGVWPLLAVLAAGADGPARAELAGALGVPAEQSPALARELLARLRKVPGCTAALGLWTADEVVVEPGWLERLDASLWGRLTGDEAEDRAALDGWVRERTGGLVERMPVELSGALLVLASALTVRTAWAKPFRPARSRTNRGPWARRQFTLLTASGPELYERIAVAETSAGPVTEVRVVGDGEVDVHLVLGTEEADPGAVVAAGFELLSGAAWRMPMEGLSDGEAWPGLEVGSVESSAPRNSGVLETVAFRVEAEHDLLAHAGLFGLATAAGPGSHFPGISRSTPLRVGGAEQAAVAEFSAEGFEASAVTVVAMTRGMAGGPFRFRSRRATVRLDRPFAFLAVHRPTGLILVAGWVAEPAGA
;
A
#
# COMPACT_ATOMS: atom_id res chain seq x y z
N MET A 1 1.00 -1.56 24.27
CA MET A 1 -0.43 -1.69 23.94
C MET A 1 -0.98 -0.50 23.15
N ALA A 2 -0.50 0.74 23.34
CA ALA A 2 -0.98 1.92 22.57
C ALA A 2 -0.75 1.82 21.04
N GLY A 3 0.40 1.29 20.59
CA GLY A 3 0.70 1.17 19.16
C GLY A 3 -0.14 0.15 18.36
N ALA A 4 -0.86 -0.77 19.03
CA ALA A 4 -1.74 -1.73 18.32
C ALA A 4 -3.01 -1.03 17.80
N GLY A 5 -3.56 -0.08 18.57
CA GLY A 5 -4.73 0.69 18.17
C GLY A 5 -4.49 1.56 16.95
N ALA A 6 -3.31 2.19 16.84
CA ALA A 6 -2.96 3.02 15.67
C ALA A 6 -2.87 2.20 14.38
N VAL A 7 -2.28 0.99 14.43
CA VAL A 7 -2.19 0.10 13.26
C VAL A 7 -3.58 -0.30 12.77
N GLU A 8 -4.47 -0.67 13.69
CA GLU A 8 -5.85 -1.01 13.36
C GLU A 8 -6.59 0.17 12.70
N GLN A 9 -6.45 1.38 13.25
CA GLN A 9 -7.11 2.56 12.67
C GLN A 9 -6.55 2.95 11.30
N VAL A 10 -5.24 2.82 11.07
CA VAL A 10 -4.63 3.07 9.76
C VAL A 10 -5.14 2.06 8.73
N ASN A 11 -5.16 0.77 9.08
CA ASN A 11 -5.70 -0.27 8.21
C ASN A 11 -7.19 -0.04 7.93
N ALA A 12 -7.97 0.36 8.94
CA ALA A 12 -9.39 0.67 8.80
C ALA A 12 -9.63 1.88 7.88
N LEU A 13 -8.82 2.94 7.99
CA LEU A 13 -8.87 4.07 7.05
C LEU A 13 -8.55 3.62 5.62
N GLY A 14 -7.51 2.79 5.45
CA GLY A 14 -7.12 2.24 4.15
C GLY A 14 -8.22 1.39 3.51
N ALA A 15 -8.92 0.59 4.31
CA ALA A 15 -10.04 -0.23 3.86
C ALA A 15 -11.24 0.64 3.44
N ARG A 16 -11.58 1.68 4.20
CA ARG A 16 -12.66 2.61 3.82
C ARG A 16 -12.30 3.39 2.56
N TRP A 17 -11.06 3.84 2.44
CA TRP A 17 -10.57 4.53 1.25
C TRP A 17 -10.68 3.66 0.00
N GLY A 18 -10.22 2.39 0.08
CA GLY A 18 -10.32 1.47 -1.04
C GLY A 18 -11.74 1.27 -1.57
N ARG A 19 -12.80 1.46 -0.76
CA ARG A 19 -14.19 1.34 -1.22
C ARG A 19 -14.70 2.55 -2.00
N GLU A 20 -14.06 3.70 -1.85
CA GLU A 20 -14.45 4.95 -2.52
C GLU A 20 -13.72 5.16 -3.86
N LEU A 21 -12.71 4.33 -4.15
CA LEU A 21 -11.89 4.43 -5.36
C LEU A 21 -12.57 3.77 -6.57
N ASP A 22 -12.34 4.36 -7.74
CA ASP A 22 -12.69 3.75 -9.04
C ASP A 22 -11.54 2.87 -9.54
N PHE A 23 -11.84 1.60 -9.78
CA PHE A 23 -10.88 0.59 -10.23
C PHE A 23 -10.94 0.30 -11.73
N ALA A 24 -11.47 1.25 -12.53
CA ALA A 24 -11.36 1.20 -13.99
C ALA A 24 -9.91 1.15 -14.48
N ALA A 25 -8.96 1.69 -13.70
CA ALA A 25 -7.53 1.60 -13.91
C ALA A 25 -6.83 1.00 -12.67
N GLY A 26 -5.51 0.79 -12.78
CA GLY A 26 -4.70 0.41 -11.63
C GLY A 26 -4.75 1.49 -10.55
N GLN A 27 -4.86 1.07 -9.29
CA GLN A 27 -4.93 1.98 -8.14
C GLN A 27 -3.85 1.63 -7.13
N VAL A 28 -3.29 2.64 -6.48
CA VAL A 28 -2.34 2.47 -5.36
C VAL A 28 -2.52 3.59 -4.36
N TRP A 29 -2.59 3.27 -3.06
CA TRP A 29 -2.76 4.25 -2.00
C TRP A 29 -2.12 3.79 -0.68
N THR A 30 -1.91 4.75 0.22
CA THR A 30 -1.38 4.46 1.56
C THR A 30 -2.06 5.29 2.65
N ALA A 31 -2.92 4.64 3.44
CA ALA A 31 -3.47 5.28 4.63
C ALA A 31 -2.39 5.66 5.65
N LEU A 32 -1.25 4.95 5.66
CA LEU A 32 -0.09 5.28 6.50
C LEU A 32 0.54 6.62 6.10
N GLY A 33 0.49 6.98 4.82
CA GLY A 33 0.94 8.29 4.34
C GLY A 33 0.03 9.43 4.81
N VAL A 34 -1.26 9.19 4.97
CA VAL A 34 -2.26 10.25 5.25
C VAL A 34 -2.59 10.36 6.74
N TRP A 35 -2.76 9.25 7.45
CA TRP A 35 -3.27 9.22 8.82
C TRP A 35 -2.46 10.10 9.80
N PRO A 36 -1.10 10.10 9.78
CA PRO A 36 -0.33 10.99 10.64
C PRO A 36 -0.51 12.49 10.34
N LEU A 37 -0.76 12.88 9.08
CA LEU A 37 -1.04 14.28 8.71
C LEU A 37 -2.38 14.73 9.29
N LEU A 38 -3.41 13.89 9.16
CA LEU A 38 -4.72 14.14 9.76
C LEU A 38 -4.61 14.26 11.28
N ALA A 39 -3.76 13.47 11.92
CA ALA A 39 -3.52 13.55 13.36
C ALA A 39 -2.90 14.89 13.78
N VAL A 40 -1.94 15.41 13.01
CA VAL A 40 -1.34 16.73 13.23
C VAL A 40 -2.37 17.85 13.04
N LEU A 41 -3.21 17.75 12.01
CA LEU A 41 -4.30 18.69 11.78
C LEU A 41 -5.32 18.69 12.92
N ALA A 42 -5.73 17.51 13.40
CA ALA A 42 -6.69 17.37 14.49
C ALA A 42 -6.23 18.07 15.78
N ALA A 43 -4.92 18.16 16.00
CA ALA A 43 -4.32 18.83 17.15
C ALA A 43 -4.30 20.35 17.05
N GLY A 44 -4.37 20.88 15.83
CA GLY A 44 -4.47 22.31 15.53
C GLY A 44 -5.90 22.78 15.28
N ALA A 45 -6.83 21.85 15.03
CA ALA A 45 -8.22 22.12 14.75
C ALA A 45 -9.04 22.39 16.02
N ASP A 46 -10.18 23.07 15.86
CA ASP A 46 -11.22 23.17 16.88
C ASP A 46 -12.62 22.84 16.32
N GLY A 47 -13.62 22.90 17.19
CA GLY A 47 -15.03 22.80 16.80
C GLY A 47 -15.37 21.56 15.95
N PRO A 48 -16.23 21.71 14.93
CA PRO A 48 -16.64 20.60 14.06
C PRO A 48 -15.49 19.99 13.25
N ALA A 49 -14.53 20.80 12.77
CA ALA A 49 -13.38 20.29 12.01
C ALA A 49 -12.55 19.30 12.83
N ARG A 50 -12.34 19.60 14.12
CA ARG A 50 -11.66 18.69 15.05
C ARG A 50 -12.43 17.38 15.25
N ALA A 51 -13.75 17.45 15.37
CA ALA A 51 -14.59 16.27 15.56
C ALA A 51 -14.58 15.36 14.32
N GLU A 52 -14.66 15.93 13.12
CA GLU A 52 -14.56 15.20 11.86
C GLU A 52 -13.21 14.51 11.69
N LEU A 53 -12.11 15.23 11.92
CA LEU A 53 -10.76 14.67 11.88
C LEU A 53 -10.58 13.53 12.88
N ALA A 54 -11.06 13.69 14.12
CA ALA A 54 -11.02 12.63 15.13
C ALA A 54 -11.84 11.39 14.69
N GLY A 55 -13.01 11.62 14.07
CA GLY A 55 -13.84 10.57 13.51
C GLY A 55 -13.15 9.79 12.38
N ALA A 56 -12.50 10.49 11.46
CA ALA A 56 -11.74 9.86 10.38
C ALA A 56 -10.53 9.06 10.89
N LEU A 57 -9.84 9.60 11.91
CA LEU A 57 -8.71 8.94 12.57
C LEU A 57 -9.11 7.73 13.41
N GLY A 58 -10.35 7.65 13.87
CA GLY A 58 -10.83 6.61 14.78
C GLY A 58 -10.25 6.71 16.20
N VAL A 59 -9.62 7.83 16.55
CA VAL A 59 -9.05 8.10 17.88
C VAL A 59 -9.32 9.55 18.30
N PRO A 60 -9.36 9.86 19.61
CA PRO A 60 -9.49 11.23 20.08
C PRO A 60 -8.36 12.14 19.58
N ALA A 61 -8.70 13.37 19.18
CA ALA A 61 -7.77 14.35 18.62
C ALA A 61 -6.62 14.72 19.59
N GLU A 62 -6.82 14.58 20.91
CA GLU A 62 -5.79 14.81 21.93
C GLU A 62 -4.68 13.75 21.88
N GLN A 63 -5.04 12.52 21.53
CA GLN A 63 -4.14 11.36 21.54
C GLN A 63 -3.46 11.15 20.18
N SER A 64 -4.11 11.59 19.10
CA SER A 64 -3.67 11.30 17.73
C SER A 64 -2.24 11.73 17.41
N PRO A 65 -1.68 12.88 17.84
CA PRO A 65 -0.31 13.26 17.48
C PRO A 65 0.75 12.36 18.13
N ALA A 66 0.48 11.89 19.35
CA ALA A 66 1.38 10.98 20.04
C ALA A 66 1.43 9.62 19.35
N LEU A 67 0.26 9.10 18.95
CA LEU A 67 0.14 7.86 18.18
C LEU A 67 0.80 7.98 16.81
N ALA A 68 0.60 9.10 16.11
CA ALA A 68 1.23 9.39 14.82
C ALA A 68 2.76 9.41 14.92
N ARG A 69 3.31 10.10 15.94
CA ARG A 69 4.76 10.12 16.20
C ARG A 69 5.31 8.73 16.52
N GLU A 70 4.60 7.95 17.35
CA GLU A 70 5.02 6.58 17.66
C GLU A 70 5.01 5.68 16.42
N LEU A 71 3.98 5.79 15.58
CA LEU A 71 3.86 5.05 14.32
C LEU A 71 4.99 5.38 13.35
N LEU A 72 5.26 6.67 13.13
CA LEU A 72 6.37 7.11 12.27
C LEU A 72 7.73 6.69 12.81
N ALA A 73 7.94 6.79 14.13
CA ALA A 73 9.18 6.35 14.77
C ALA A 73 9.41 4.83 14.66
N ARG A 74 8.33 4.03 14.63
CA ARG A 74 8.40 2.59 14.35
C ARG A 74 8.71 2.32 12.88
N LEU A 75 8.01 3.00 11.97
CA LEU A 75 8.21 2.83 10.53
C LEU A 75 9.65 3.16 10.10
N ARG A 76 10.25 4.22 10.65
CA ARG A 76 11.66 4.58 10.39
C ARG A 76 12.67 3.50 10.80
N LYS A 77 12.27 2.50 11.58
CA LYS A 77 13.11 1.35 11.97
C LYS A 77 12.91 0.14 11.06
N VAL A 78 11.89 0.13 10.21
CA VAL A 78 11.60 -0.98 9.30
C VAL A 78 12.53 -0.85 8.09
N PRO A 79 13.42 -1.83 7.85
CA PRO A 79 14.32 -1.80 6.69
C PRO A 79 13.54 -1.66 5.39
N GLY A 80 14.01 -0.78 4.51
CA GLY A 80 13.38 -0.53 3.20
C GLY A 80 12.17 0.38 3.23
N CYS A 81 11.68 0.80 4.40
CA CYS A 81 10.59 1.78 4.50
C CYS A 81 11.12 3.19 4.76
N THR A 82 10.68 4.16 3.97
CA THR A 82 10.87 5.58 4.29
C THR A 82 9.53 6.28 4.19
N ALA A 83 9.11 6.96 5.26
CA ALA A 83 8.02 7.92 5.20
C ALA A 83 8.54 9.32 5.45
N ALA A 84 8.08 10.24 4.63
CA ALA A 84 8.23 11.66 4.83
C ALA A 84 6.84 12.29 4.83
N LEU A 85 6.64 13.16 5.80
CA LEU A 85 5.47 14.00 5.88
C LEU A 85 5.97 15.43 5.84
N GLY A 86 5.25 16.28 5.15
CA GLY A 86 5.59 17.68 5.03
C GLY A 86 4.35 18.54 5.22
N LEU A 87 4.58 19.66 5.87
CA LEU A 87 3.57 20.67 6.13
C LEU A 87 4.22 22.03 5.91
N TRP A 88 3.62 22.83 5.03
CA TRP A 88 4.11 24.16 4.71
C TRP A 88 3.05 25.20 4.97
N THR A 89 3.48 26.32 5.56
CA THR A 89 2.63 27.48 5.82
C THR A 89 3.17 28.69 5.06
N ALA A 90 2.28 29.53 4.54
CA ALA A 90 2.70 30.81 3.97
C ALA A 90 3.40 31.69 5.01
N ASP A 91 4.33 32.54 4.59
CA ASP A 91 5.13 33.41 5.46
C ASP A 91 4.29 34.36 6.33
N GLU A 92 3.09 34.71 5.87
CA GLU A 92 2.10 35.53 6.60
C GLU A 92 1.38 34.77 7.74
N VAL A 93 1.56 33.46 7.85
CA VAL A 93 0.97 32.63 8.90
C VAL A 93 1.86 32.65 10.14
N VAL A 94 1.39 33.29 11.21
CA VAL A 94 2.04 33.22 12.53
C VAL A 94 1.67 31.88 13.17
N VAL A 95 2.62 30.93 13.17
CA VAL A 95 2.42 29.59 13.71
C VAL A 95 2.51 29.59 15.24
N GLU A 96 1.54 28.96 15.89
CA GLU A 96 1.45 28.82 17.34
C GLU A 96 2.56 27.88 17.87
N PRO A 97 3.42 28.35 18.81
CA PRO A 97 4.54 27.55 19.32
C PRO A 97 4.12 26.21 19.93
N GLY A 98 3.02 26.20 20.71
CA GLY A 98 2.54 24.99 21.36
C GLY A 98 1.99 23.93 20.40
N TRP A 99 1.67 24.29 19.15
CA TRP A 99 1.38 23.31 18.11
C TRP A 99 2.65 22.82 17.42
N LEU A 100 3.60 23.71 17.15
CA LEU A 100 4.90 23.33 16.60
C LEU A 100 5.67 22.39 17.53
N GLU A 101 5.60 22.56 18.85
CA GLU A 101 6.21 21.65 19.84
C GLU A 101 5.62 20.23 19.80
N ARG A 102 4.38 20.07 19.33
CA ARG A 102 3.72 18.77 19.19
C ARG A 102 4.09 18.08 17.88
N LEU A 103 4.61 18.85 16.91
CA LEU A 103 5.13 18.41 15.63
C LEU A 103 6.62 18.05 15.76
N ASP A 104 7.09 17.13 14.94
CA ASP A 104 8.53 17.03 14.67
C ASP A 104 8.90 18.22 13.76
N ALA A 105 9.74 19.14 14.23
CA ALA A 105 10.07 20.37 13.52
C ALA A 105 10.63 20.13 12.11
N SER A 106 11.15 18.93 11.84
CA SER A 106 11.59 18.52 10.49
C SER A 106 10.44 18.36 9.48
N LEU A 107 9.19 18.29 9.94
CA LEU A 107 7.99 18.18 9.09
C LEU A 107 7.50 19.56 8.62
N TRP A 108 7.94 20.66 9.23
CA TRP A 108 7.45 22.00 8.91
C TRP A 108 8.40 22.76 7.97
N GLY A 109 7.84 23.34 6.92
CA GLY A 109 8.49 24.28 6.01
C GLY A 109 7.68 25.56 5.83
N ARG A 110 8.25 26.53 5.09
CA ARG A 110 7.61 27.79 4.76
C ARG A 110 7.38 27.91 3.26
N LEU A 111 6.25 28.51 2.87
CA LEU A 111 5.97 28.95 1.51
C LEU A 111 6.30 30.44 1.44
N THR A 112 7.16 30.79 0.49
CA THR A 112 7.66 32.13 0.25
C THR A 112 6.63 33.04 -0.41
N GLY A 113 5.63 32.45 -1.07
CA GLY A 113 4.64 33.16 -1.88
C GLY A 113 5.08 33.38 -3.33
N ASP A 114 6.32 33.03 -3.68
CA ASP A 114 6.76 32.87 -5.07
C ASP A 114 6.43 31.45 -5.54
N GLU A 115 5.47 31.33 -6.45
CA GLU A 115 4.99 30.02 -6.92
C GLU A 115 6.10 29.17 -7.57
N ALA A 116 7.07 29.80 -8.24
CA ALA A 116 8.14 29.06 -8.92
C ALA A 116 9.17 28.54 -7.90
N GLU A 117 9.52 29.36 -6.90
CA GLU A 117 10.40 28.95 -5.80
C GLU A 117 9.76 27.86 -4.94
N ASP A 118 8.50 28.07 -4.53
CA ASP A 118 7.76 27.12 -3.71
C ASP A 118 7.55 25.79 -4.44
N ARG A 119 7.23 25.83 -5.76
CA ARG A 119 7.15 24.62 -6.59
C ARG A 119 8.48 23.87 -6.62
N ALA A 120 9.58 24.56 -6.88
CA ALA A 120 10.90 23.94 -6.96
C ALA A 120 11.30 23.30 -5.63
N ALA A 121 10.98 23.95 -4.50
CA ALA A 121 11.22 23.44 -3.16
C ALA A 121 10.41 22.17 -2.86
N LEU A 122 9.12 22.17 -3.17
CA LEU A 122 8.23 21.03 -2.93
C LEU A 122 8.55 19.83 -3.84
N ASP A 123 8.80 20.06 -5.12
CA ASP A 123 9.23 19.02 -6.06
C ASP A 123 10.62 18.46 -5.67
N GLY A 124 11.52 19.34 -5.23
CA GLY A 124 12.81 18.98 -4.63
C GLY A 124 12.65 18.03 -3.45
N TRP A 125 11.79 18.40 -2.50
CA TRP A 125 11.48 17.61 -1.32
C TRP A 125 10.90 16.25 -1.71
N VAL A 126 9.87 16.18 -2.57
CA VAL A 126 9.27 14.89 -2.96
C VAL A 126 10.29 13.99 -3.65
N ARG A 127 11.11 14.52 -4.56
CA ARG A 127 12.15 13.75 -5.26
C ARG A 127 13.17 13.18 -4.29
N GLU A 128 13.63 13.96 -3.32
CA GLU A 128 14.56 13.49 -2.29
C GLU A 128 13.92 12.39 -1.44
N ARG A 129 12.69 12.61 -0.97
CA ARG A 129 11.99 11.68 -0.06
C ARG A 129 11.53 10.39 -0.73
N THR A 130 11.32 10.41 -2.04
CA THR A 130 10.92 9.23 -2.82
C THR A 130 12.08 8.56 -3.55
N GLY A 131 13.32 9.06 -3.40
CA GLY A 131 14.46 8.57 -4.16
C GLY A 131 14.29 8.72 -5.67
N GLY A 132 13.53 9.74 -6.11
CA GLY A 132 13.30 10.08 -7.50
C GLY A 132 12.07 9.44 -8.16
N LEU A 133 11.30 8.62 -7.45
CA LEU A 133 10.14 7.93 -8.04
C LEU A 133 8.94 8.82 -8.28
N VAL A 134 8.77 9.84 -7.45
CA VAL A 134 7.81 10.91 -7.69
C VAL A 134 8.62 12.18 -7.93
N GLU A 135 8.48 12.75 -9.13
CA GLU A 135 9.30 13.89 -9.55
C GLU A 135 8.68 15.24 -9.21
N ARG A 136 7.36 15.29 -9.04
CA ARG A 136 6.59 16.53 -8.81
C ARG A 136 5.58 16.33 -7.69
N MET A 137 5.38 17.35 -6.87
CA MET A 137 4.32 17.37 -5.88
C MET A 137 3.00 17.77 -6.54
N PRO A 138 1.95 16.92 -6.50
CA PRO A 138 0.68 17.17 -7.18
C PRO A 138 -0.18 18.14 -6.36
N VAL A 139 0.22 19.41 -6.22
CA VAL A 139 -0.53 20.41 -5.44
C VAL A 139 -0.62 21.73 -6.19
N GLU A 140 -1.77 22.38 -6.17
CA GLU A 140 -1.93 23.77 -6.64
C GLU A 140 -1.50 24.76 -5.54
N LEU A 141 -0.57 25.66 -5.87
CA LEU A 141 0.04 26.58 -4.89
C LEU A 141 -0.61 27.97 -4.83
N SER A 142 -1.40 28.33 -5.85
CA SER A 142 -2.01 29.66 -5.94
C SER A 142 -2.90 29.95 -4.73
N GLY A 143 -2.44 30.85 -3.85
CA GLY A 143 -3.15 31.27 -2.64
C GLY A 143 -3.17 30.22 -1.52
N ALA A 144 -2.30 29.22 -1.56
CA ALA A 144 -2.22 28.19 -0.53
C ALA A 144 -1.59 28.74 0.77
N LEU A 145 -2.37 28.78 1.85
CA LEU A 145 -1.89 29.17 3.19
C LEU A 145 -1.33 28.00 3.99
N LEU A 146 -1.77 26.78 3.65
CA LEU A 146 -1.41 25.54 4.31
C LEU A 146 -1.41 24.40 3.29
N VAL A 147 -0.25 23.77 3.11
CA VAL A 147 -0.06 22.59 2.25
C VAL A 147 0.37 21.42 3.11
N LEU A 148 -0.23 20.25 2.85
CA LEU A 148 0.14 18.98 3.46
C LEU A 148 0.53 18.02 2.35
N ALA A 149 1.66 17.34 2.53
CA ALA A 149 2.08 16.31 1.60
C ALA A 149 2.63 15.10 2.33
N SER A 150 2.45 13.94 1.70
CA SER A 150 3.03 12.69 2.15
C SER A 150 3.82 12.04 1.02
N ALA A 151 4.94 11.43 1.37
CA ALA A 151 5.73 10.59 0.50
C ALA A 151 6.12 9.33 1.28
N LEU A 152 5.69 8.16 0.80
CA LEU A 152 6.05 6.87 1.38
C LEU A 152 6.74 6.03 0.30
N THR A 153 7.92 5.50 0.62
CA THR A 153 8.59 4.47 -0.17
C THR A 153 8.71 3.20 0.65
N VAL A 154 8.44 2.07 0.00
CA VAL A 154 8.55 0.73 0.59
C VAL A 154 9.35 -0.12 -0.38
N ARG A 155 10.49 -0.60 0.09
CA ARG A 155 11.42 -1.45 -0.66
C ARG A 155 11.60 -2.77 0.04
N THR A 156 11.50 -3.87 -0.70
CA THR A 156 11.90 -5.17 -0.19
C THR A 156 12.39 -6.05 -1.33
N ALA A 157 13.55 -6.67 -1.17
CA ALA A 157 13.97 -7.74 -2.08
C ALA A 157 13.23 -9.02 -1.70
N TRP A 158 12.95 -9.88 -2.67
CA TRP A 158 12.34 -11.16 -2.37
C TRP A 158 13.33 -12.08 -1.67
N ALA A 159 12.89 -12.75 -0.62
CA ALA A 159 13.70 -13.81 0.00
C ALA A 159 14.06 -14.92 -1.01
N LYS A 160 13.22 -15.08 -2.05
CA LYS A 160 13.49 -15.89 -3.22
C LYS A 160 13.04 -15.15 -4.49
N PRO A 161 13.98 -14.71 -5.35
CA PRO A 161 13.64 -14.03 -6.60
C PRO A 161 12.77 -14.89 -7.53
N PHE A 162 11.92 -14.20 -8.30
CA PHE A 162 11.13 -14.83 -9.35
C PHE A 162 11.98 -15.06 -10.59
N ARG A 163 11.57 -16.05 -11.39
CA ARG A 163 12.11 -16.25 -12.73
C ARG A 163 11.29 -15.44 -13.72
N PRO A 164 11.86 -14.42 -14.37
CA PRO A 164 11.15 -13.66 -15.38
C PRO A 164 11.12 -14.41 -16.72
N ALA A 165 10.01 -14.29 -17.42
CA ALA A 165 9.86 -14.75 -18.80
C ALA A 165 8.93 -13.79 -19.57
N ARG A 166 9.23 -13.57 -20.85
CA ARG A 166 8.27 -12.90 -21.73
C ARG A 166 7.08 -13.82 -21.98
N SER A 167 5.88 -13.31 -21.78
CA SER A 167 4.65 -14.07 -21.96
C SER A 167 3.61 -13.27 -22.75
N ARG A 168 2.67 -14.01 -23.33
CA ARG A 168 1.48 -13.49 -24.01
C ARG A 168 0.37 -14.50 -23.87
N THR A 169 -0.79 -14.05 -23.38
CA THR A 169 -2.02 -14.86 -23.32
C THR A 169 -2.93 -14.58 -24.51
N ASN A 170 -3.69 -15.59 -24.93
CA ASN A 170 -4.72 -15.46 -25.97
C ASN A 170 -6.14 -15.30 -25.37
N ARG A 171 -6.26 -15.35 -24.04
CA ARG A 171 -7.52 -15.32 -23.30
C ARG A 171 -7.43 -14.41 -22.08
N GLY A 172 -8.58 -14.05 -21.52
CA GLY A 172 -8.67 -13.19 -20.35
C GLY A 172 -8.47 -11.70 -20.66
N PRO A 173 -8.52 -10.85 -19.64
CA PRO A 173 -8.51 -9.40 -19.79
C PRO A 173 -7.20 -8.85 -20.39
N TRP A 174 -6.10 -9.59 -20.25
CA TRP A 174 -4.80 -9.23 -20.80
C TRP A 174 -4.50 -9.89 -22.15
N ALA A 175 -5.50 -10.44 -22.83
CA ALA A 175 -5.33 -11.08 -24.12
C ALA A 175 -4.56 -10.19 -25.12
N ARG A 176 -3.62 -10.81 -25.83
CA ARG A 176 -2.76 -10.20 -26.86
C ARG A 176 -1.74 -9.17 -26.35
N ARG A 177 -1.74 -8.81 -25.07
CA ARG A 177 -0.67 -8.00 -24.46
C ARG A 177 0.57 -8.86 -24.24
N GLN A 178 1.74 -8.31 -24.53
CA GLN A 178 3.02 -8.89 -24.11
C GLN A 178 3.37 -8.33 -22.74
N PHE A 179 3.70 -9.21 -21.80
CA PHE A 179 4.04 -8.83 -20.43
C PHE A 179 5.16 -9.71 -19.87
N THR A 180 5.77 -9.25 -18.78
CA THR A 180 6.75 -10.05 -18.03
C THR A 180 6.03 -10.94 -17.03
N LEU A 181 6.02 -12.25 -17.31
CA LEU A 181 5.58 -13.29 -16.37
C LEU A 181 6.68 -13.52 -15.33
N LEU A 182 6.27 -13.65 -14.08
CA LEU A 182 7.11 -13.96 -12.94
C LEU A 182 6.67 -15.30 -12.35
N THR A 183 7.61 -16.25 -12.26
CA THR A 183 7.36 -17.56 -11.67
C THR A 183 8.21 -17.81 -10.44
N ALA A 184 7.56 -18.17 -9.33
CA ALA A 184 8.22 -18.67 -8.12
C ALA A 184 7.64 -20.04 -7.74
N SER A 185 8.47 -20.90 -7.15
CA SER A 185 8.02 -22.24 -6.73
C SER A 185 8.83 -22.75 -5.55
N GLY A 186 8.21 -23.45 -4.62
CA GLY A 186 8.89 -24.09 -3.50
C GLY A 186 7.94 -24.61 -2.42
N PRO A 187 8.40 -25.45 -1.49
CA PRO A 187 7.60 -25.88 -0.34
C PRO A 187 7.16 -24.71 0.53
N GLU A 188 8.02 -23.70 0.69
CA GLU A 188 7.75 -22.48 1.45
C GLU A 188 6.56 -21.68 0.88
N LEU A 189 6.35 -21.75 -0.44
CA LEU A 189 5.24 -21.08 -1.10
C LEU A 189 3.92 -21.83 -0.86
N TYR A 190 3.96 -23.15 -0.71
CA TYR A 190 2.77 -23.97 -0.41
C TYR A 190 2.09 -23.52 0.89
N GLU A 191 2.90 -23.29 1.93
CA GLU A 191 2.45 -22.83 3.27
C GLU A 191 1.93 -21.38 3.28
N ARG A 192 2.12 -20.66 2.17
CA ARG A 192 1.79 -19.23 2.02
C ARG A 192 0.67 -18.97 1.04
N ILE A 193 0.11 -20.02 0.45
CA ILE A 193 -1.14 -19.98 -0.28
C ILE A 193 -2.25 -20.23 0.74
N ALA A 194 -3.28 -19.40 0.70
CA ALA A 194 -4.50 -19.58 1.46
C ALA A 194 -5.69 -19.22 0.60
N VAL A 195 -6.85 -19.72 0.97
CA VAL A 195 -8.13 -19.33 0.37
C VAL A 195 -9.08 -18.87 1.45
N ALA A 196 -10.08 -18.07 1.09
CA ALA A 196 -11.05 -17.57 2.04
C ALA A 196 -12.38 -17.24 1.37
N GLU A 197 -13.46 -17.42 2.13
CA GLU A 197 -14.75 -16.80 1.82
C GLU A 197 -14.77 -15.40 2.43
N THR A 198 -15.09 -14.40 1.61
CA THR A 198 -14.99 -12.98 1.97
C THR A 198 -16.22 -12.21 1.51
N SER A 199 -16.28 -10.91 1.79
CA SER A 199 -17.33 -10.06 1.22
C SER A 199 -17.32 -10.00 -0.32
N ALA A 200 -16.18 -10.30 -0.95
CA ALA A 200 -16.03 -10.40 -2.40
C ALA A 200 -16.44 -11.77 -2.97
N GLY A 201 -16.90 -12.69 -2.13
CA GLY A 201 -16.98 -14.12 -2.44
C GLY A 201 -15.64 -14.84 -2.20
N PRO A 202 -15.40 -15.97 -2.88
CA PRO A 202 -14.18 -16.74 -2.68
C PRO A 202 -12.98 -16.00 -3.25
N VAL A 203 -11.87 -16.01 -2.51
CA VAL A 203 -10.58 -15.43 -2.94
C VAL A 203 -9.42 -16.39 -2.67
N THR A 204 -8.36 -16.26 -3.46
CA THR A 204 -7.06 -16.89 -3.21
C THR A 204 -6.04 -15.83 -2.80
N GLU A 205 -5.40 -16.01 -1.65
CA GLU A 205 -4.28 -15.20 -1.16
C GLU A 205 -2.95 -15.94 -1.38
N VAL A 206 -1.93 -15.24 -1.88
CA VAL A 206 -0.54 -15.70 -1.85
C VAL A 206 0.33 -14.66 -1.16
N ARG A 207 1.01 -15.06 -0.09
CA ARG A 207 1.96 -14.19 0.63
C ARG A 207 3.37 -14.36 0.08
N VAL A 208 3.87 -13.34 -0.61
CA VAL A 208 5.23 -13.28 -1.14
C VAL A 208 6.14 -12.65 -0.08
N VAL A 209 7.15 -13.40 0.35
CA VAL A 209 8.02 -12.99 1.46
C VAL A 209 9.21 -12.19 0.97
N GLY A 210 9.35 -11.00 1.56
CA GLY A 210 10.56 -10.21 1.47
C GLY A 210 11.70 -10.76 2.34
N ASP A 211 12.93 -10.40 2.00
CA ASP A 211 14.14 -10.70 2.78
C ASP A 211 14.20 -9.99 4.14
N GLY A 212 13.42 -8.92 4.28
CA GLY A 212 13.20 -8.18 5.53
C GLY A 212 11.87 -8.49 6.21
N GLU A 213 11.25 -7.44 6.73
CA GLU A 213 10.00 -7.49 7.52
C GLU A 213 8.76 -7.15 6.71
N VAL A 214 8.91 -6.90 5.40
CA VAL A 214 7.80 -6.57 4.50
C VAL A 214 7.44 -7.78 3.65
N ASP A 215 6.17 -8.15 3.65
CA ASP A 215 5.58 -9.14 2.75
C ASP A 215 4.64 -8.45 1.76
N VAL A 216 4.48 -9.03 0.57
CA VAL A 216 3.46 -8.61 -0.38
C VAL A 216 2.41 -9.71 -0.49
N HIS A 217 1.17 -9.38 -0.09
CA HIS A 217 0.02 -10.26 -0.18
C HIS A 217 -0.66 -10.00 -1.51
N LEU A 218 -0.82 -11.03 -2.34
CA LEU A 218 -1.53 -10.98 -3.61
C LEU A 218 -2.88 -11.66 -3.43
N VAL A 219 -3.97 -10.99 -3.81
CA VAL A 219 -5.34 -11.49 -3.60
C VAL A 219 -6.10 -11.50 -4.91
N LEU A 220 -6.60 -12.68 -5.29
CA LEU A 220 -7.35 -12.89 -6.52
C LEU A 220 -8.78 -13.32 -6.22
N GLY A 221 -9.75 -12.60 -6.78
CA GLY A 221 -11.16 -12.97 -6.78
C GLY A 221 -11.59 -13.78 -8.00
N THR A 222 -12.87 -14.11 -8.06
CA THR A 222 -13.50 -14.68 -9.27
C THR A 222 -13.43 -13.70 -10.45
N GLU A 223 -13.77 -14.16 -11.66
CA GLU A 223 -13.74 -13.29 -12.85
C GLU A 223 -14.79 -12.17 -12.79
N GLU A 224 -15.89 -12.41 -12.08
CA GLU A 224 -17.02 -11.50 -11.90
C GLU A 224 -16.93 -10.66 -10.63
N ALA A 225 -15.91 -10.88 -9.80
CA ALA A 225 -15.77 -10.17 -8.53
C ALA A 225 -15.54 -8.68 -8.77
N ASP A 226 -16.23 -7.85 -7.99
CA ASP A 226 -16.00 -6.41 -7.99
C ASP A 226 -14.56 -6.11 -7.50
N PRO A 227 -13.77 -5.31 -8.25
CA PRO A 227 -12.40 -4.98 -7.86
C PRO A 227 -12.26 -4.41 -6.45
N GLY A 228 -13.15 -3.49 -6.07
CA GLY A 228 -13.13 -2.86 -4.75
C GLY A 228 -13.43 -3.87 -3.64
N ALA A 229 -14.33 -4.82 -3.91
CA ALA A 229 -14.58 -5.93 -3.00
C ALA A 229 -13.34 -6.84 -2.85
N VAL A 230 -12.63 -7.17 -3.94
CA VAL A 230 -11.40 -8.01 -3.87
C VAL A 230 -10.29 -7.32 -3.07
N VAL A 231 -10.14 -6.00 -3.22
CA VAL A 231 -9.25 -5.21 -2.36
C VAL A 231 -9.71 -5.31 -0.90
N ALA A 232 -10.99 -5.08 -0.62
CA ALA A 232 -11.54 -5.13 0.73
C ALA A 232 -11.34 -6.50 1.40
N ALA A 233 -11.47 -7.58 0.63
CA ALA A 233 -11.16 -8.95 1.07
C ALA A 233 -9.72 -9.07 1.59
N GLY A 234 -8.75 -8.42 0.94
CA GLY A 234 -7.38 -8.34 1.43
C GLY A 234 -7.24 -7.71 2.83
N PHE A 235 -8.00 -6.65 3.11
CA PHE A 235 -8.07 -6.04 4.45
C PHE A 235 -8.78 -6.96 5.46
N GLU A 236 -9.84 -7.67 5.04
CA GLU A 236 -10.56 -8.65 5.88
C GLU A 236 -9.67 -9.82 6.31
N LEU A 237 -8.83 -10.31 5.41
CA LEU A 237 -7.86 -11.36 5.72
C LEU A 237 -6.89 -10.88 6.79
N LEU A 238 -6.31 -9.68 6.62
CA LEU A 238 -5.35 -9.10 7.56
C LEU A 238 -5.95 -8.79 8.93
N SER A 239 -7.17 -8.27 8.99
CA SER A 239 -7.87 -8.01 10.25
C SER A 239 -8.37 -9.29 10.94
N GLY A 240 -8.42 -10.41 10.22
CA GLY A 240 -9.00 -11.66 10.70
C GLY A 240 -10.53 -11.70 10.63
N ALA A 241 -11.16 -10.73 9.98
CA ALA A 241 -12.60 -10.74 9.70
C ALA A 241 -12.98 -11.89 8.74
N ALA A 242 -12.08 -12.25 7.82
CA ALA A 242 -12.18 -13.45 7.00
C ALA A 242 -11.19 -14.52 7.47
N TRP A 243 -11.67 -15.75 7.60
CA TRP A 243 -10.82 -16.88 7.99
C TRP A 243 -9.96 -17.35 6.81
N ARG A 244 -8.64 -17.39 7.01
CA ARG A 244 -7.71 -17.96 6.04
C ARG A 244 -7.68 -19.48 6.18
N MET A 245 -8.15 -20.17 5.16
CA MET A 245 -8.01 -21.62 5.04
C MET A 245 -6.66 -21.95 4.40
N PRO A 246 -5.73 -22.57 5.14
CA PRO A 246 -4.44 -22.97 4.57
C PRO A 246 -4.60 -24.20 3.67
N MET A 247 -3.60 -24.44 2.82
CA MET A 247 -3.64 -25.53 1.84
C MET A 247 -3.85 -26.93 2.46
N GLU A 248 -3.40 -27.16 3.69
CA GLU A 248 -3.58 -28.42 4.42
C GLU A 248 -5.06 -28.77 4.64
N GLY A 249 -5.93 -27.77 4.71
CA GLY A 249 -7.37 -27.95 4.93
C GLY A 249 -8.18 -28.20 3.64
N LEU A 250 -7.58 -27.99 2.46
CA LEU A 250 -8.29 -28.06 1.18
C LEU A 250 -8.25 -29.45 0.56
N SER A 251 -9.34 -29.85 -0.10
CA SER A 251 -9.38 -31.10 -0.88
C SER A 251 -8.75 -30.92 -2.25
N ASP A 252 -8.22 -32.00 -2.83
CA ASP A 252 -7.76 -31.98 -4.23
C ASP A 252 -8.96 -31.74 -5.17
N GLY A 253 -8.81 -30.86 -6.16
CA GLY A 253 -9.85 -30.54 -7.15
C GLY A 253 -10.93 -29.54 -6.71
N GLU A 254 -10.85 -29.00 -5.50
CA GLU A 254 -11.73 -27.91 -5.07
C GLU A 254 -11.44 -26.62 -5.85
N ALA A 255 -12.47 -26.01 -6.43
CA ALA A 255 -12.32 -24.87 -7.32
C ALA A 255 -12.22 -23.57 -6.53
N TRP A 256 -11.03 -22.95 -6.56
CA TRP A 256 -10.77 -21.64 -5.97
C TRP A 256 -10.18 -20.71 -7.04
N PRO A 257 -10.36 -19.39 -6.94
CA PRO A 257 -9.95 -18.47 -7.99
C PRO A 257 -8.46 -18.59 -8.32
N GLY A 258 -8.16 -19.01 -9.55
CA GLY A 258 -6.79 -19.16 -10.04
C GLY A 258 -5.96 -20.24 -9.35
N LEU A 259 -6.54 -21.06 -8.47
CA LEU A 259 -5.85 -22.12 -7.74
C LEU A 259 -6.15 -23.49 -8.37
N GLU A 260 -5.08 -24.22 -8.65
CA GLU A 260 -5.12 -25.62 -9.09
C GLU A 260 -4.33 -26.49 -8.10
N VAL A 261 -4.99 -27.49 -7.53
CA VAL A 261 -4.37 -28.41 -6.56
C VAL A 261 -4.42 -29.83 -7.09
N GLY A 262 -3.26 -30.49 -7.12
CA GLY A 262 -3.16 -31.87 -7.57
C GLY A 262 -2.03 -32.65 -6.92
N SER A 263 -2.16 -33.98 -6.93
CA SER A 263 -1.13 -34.91 -6.48
C SER A 263 -0.09 -35.16 -7.58
N VAL A 264 1.20 -34.98 -7.27
CA VAL A 264 2.34 -35.22 -8.18
C VAL A 264 3.33 -36.22 -7.60
N GLU A 265 4.01 -36.97 -8.46
CA GLU A 265 5.15 -37.79 -8.04
C GLU A 265 6.36 -36.90 -7.74
N SER A 266 7.02 -37.17 -6.62
CA SER A 266 8.10 -36.35 -6.07
C SER A 266 9.26 -37.21 -5.57
N SER A 267 10.46 -36.67 -5.70
CA SER A 267 11.68 -37.23 -5.13
C SER A 267 11.86 -36.89 -3.65
N ALA A 268 10.99 -36.02 -3.11
CA ALA A 268 10.98 -35.62 -1.70
C ALA A 268 9.55 -35.61 -1.13
N PRO A 269 9.34 -35.96 0.16
CA PRO A 269 8.02 -35.97 0.78
C PRO A 269 7.58 -34.57 1.24
N ARG A 270 7.60 -33.59 0.33
CA ARG A 270 7.20 -32.20 0.63
C ARG A 270 6.26 -31.70 -0.45
N ASN A 271 5.16 -31.07 -0.02
CA ASN A 271 4.27 -30.36 -0.91
C ASN A 271 4.98 -29.15 -1.52
N SER A 272 4.53 -28.68 -2.69
CA SER A 272 5.16 -27.58 -3.41
C SER A 272 4.12 -26.58 -3.90
N GLY A 273 4.33 -25.30 -3.62
CA GLY A 273 3.56 -24.20 -4.21
C GLY A 273 4.24 -23.71 -5.49
N VAL A 274 3.44 -23.23 -6.44
CA VAL A 274 3.87 -22.50 -7.63
C VAL A 274 3.00 -21.25 -7.74
N LEU A 275 3.64 -20.10 -7.93
CA LEU A 275 2.98 -18.82 -8.21
C LEU A 275 3.41 -18.37 -9.60
N GLU A 276 2.43 -18.16 -10.47
CA GLU A 276 2.56 -17.49 -11.75
C GLU A 276 1.84 -16.14 -11.65
N THR A 277 2.62 -15.06 -11.63
CA THR A 277 2.12 -13.68 -11.56
C THR A 277 2.79 -12.82 -12.63
N VAL A 278 2.45 -11.54 -12.69
CA VAL A 278 3.00 -10.57 -13.63
C VAL A 278 3.85 -9.53 -12.90
N ALA A 279 4.88 -9.03 -13.57
CA ALA A 279 5.48 -7.77 -13.16
C ALA A 279 4.45 -6.65 -13.38
N PHE A 280 4.43 -5.67 -12.48
CA PHE A 280 3.52 -4.53 -12.60
C PHE A 280 4.17 -3.26 -12.05
N ARG A 281 3.72 -2.14 -12.59
CA ARG A 281 3.98 -0.80 -12.05
C ARG A 281 2.66 -0.05 -12.05
N VAL A 282 2.23 0.42 -10.88
CA VAL A 282 0.99 1.15 -10.68
C VAL A 282 1.34 2.51 -10.09
N GLU A 283 0.78 3.56 -10.68
CA GLU A 283 0.96 4.94 -10.27
C GLU A 283 -0.43 5.55 -10.11
N ALA A 284 -0.66 6.25 -8.99
CA ALA A 284 -1.92 6.94 -8.74
C ALA A 284 -1.70 8.20 -7.91
N GLU A 285 -2.46 9.24 -8.25
CA GLU A 285 -2.57 10.48 -7.51
C GLU A 285 -4.00 10.61 -6.98
N HIS A 286 -4.14 11.03 -5.72
CA HIS A 286 -5.43 11.11 -5.04
C HIS A 286 -5.61 12.47 -4.38
N ASP A 287 -6.61 13.21 -4.85
CA ASP A 287 -7.14 14.38 -4.16
C ASP A 287 -7.99 13.94 -2.97
N LEU A 288 -7.49 14.17 -1.76
CA LEU A 288 -8.19 13.81 -0.53
C LEU A 288 -9.43 14.69 -0.30
N LEU A 289 -9.51 15.87 -0.92
CA LEU A 289 -10.69 16.75 -0.83
C LEU A 289 -11.84 16.25 -1.71
N ALA A 290 -11.58 15.50 -2.78
CA ALA A 290 -12.62 14.82 -3.55
C ALA A 290 -13.46 13.85 -2.70
N HIS A 291 -12.85 13.29 -1.64
CA HIS A 291 -13.50 12.46 -0.63
C HIS A 291 -13.36 13.06 0.77
N ALA A 292 -13.48 14.38 0.92
CA ALA A 292 -13.19 15.09 2.17
C ALA A 292 -13.86 14.50 3.42
N GLY A 293 -15.08 13.97 3.30
CA GLY A 293 -15.79 13.32 4.42
C GLY A 293 -15.08 12.09 4.97
N LEU A 294 -14.44 11.28 4.11
CA LEU A 294 -13.67 10.09 4.51
C LEU A 294 -12.48 10.44 5.40
N PHE A 295 -11.83 11.56 5.11
CA PHE A 295 -10.63 12.04 5.78
C PHE A 295 -10.91 13.07 6.88
N GLY A 296 -12.19 13.41 7.11
CA GLY A 296 -12.59 14.40 8.11
C GLY A 296 -12.20 15.83 7.73
N LEU A 297 -12.07 16.10 6.44
CA LEU A 297 -11.64 17.38 5.87
C LEU A 297 -12.81 18.25 5.39
N ALA A 298 -14.06 17.79 5.50
CA ALA A 298 -15.22 18.45 4.91
C ALA A 298 -15.44 19.87 5.50
N THR A 299 -15.48 19.99 6.82
CA THR A 299 -15.51 21.31 7.47
C THR A 299 -14.18 22.04 7.28
N ALA A 300 -13.06 21.34 7.42
CA ALA A 300 -11.72 21.94 7.38
C ALA A 300 -11.35 22.61 6.05
N ALA A 301 -11.94 22.18 4.93
CA ALA A 301 -11.78 22.78 3.60
C ALA A 301 -12.79 23.92 3.32
N GLY A 302 -13.88 23.99 4.09
CA GLY A 302 -14.94 24.96 3.96
C GLY A 302 -14.54 26.39 4.37
N PRO A 303 -15.40 27.39 4.12
CA PRO A 303 -15.13 28.78 4.52
C PRO A 303 -15.02 28.89 6.05
N GLY A 304 -14.14 29.75 6.54
CA GLY A 304 -13.96 30.02 7.96
C GLY A 304 -12.51 29.82 8.44
N SER A 305 -12.35 29.80 9.76
CA SER A 305 -11.09 29.54 10.44
C SER A 305 -11.26 28.29 11.29
N HIS A 306 -10.62 27.20 10.88
CA HIS A 306 -10.81 25.88 11.50
C HIS A 306 -9.59 25.42 12.30
N PHE A 307 -8.48 26.15 12.19
CA PHE A 307 -7.21 25.78 12.82
C PHE A 307 -6.62 26.88 13.74
N PRO A 308 -7.37 27.39 14.73
CA PRO A 308 -6.85 28.40 15.65
C PRO A 308 -5.70 27.88 16.53
N GLY A 309 -5.55 26.55 16.64
CA GLY A 309 -4.40 25.93 17.27
C GLY A 309 -3.14 25.96 16.42
N ILE A 310 -3.23 26.18 15.11
CA ILE A 310 -2.09 26.38 14.20
C ILE A 310 -1.75 27.86 14.10
N SER A 311 -2.74 28.74 13.91
CA SER A 311 -2.56 30.19 13.93
C SER A 311 -3.79 30.88 14.49
N ARG A 312 -3.61 31.75 15.49
CA ARG A 312 -4.71 32.57 16.02
C ARG A 312 -4.95 33.85 15.24
N SER A 313 -3.91 34.39 14.62
CA SER A 313 -3.95 35.67 13.92
C SER A 313 -4.44 35.53 12.48
N THR A 314 -4.18 34.38 11.86
CA THR A 314 -4.46 34.14 10.45
C THR A 314 -5.51 33.03 10.33
N PRO A 315 -6.71 33.33 9.81
CA PRO A 315 -7.72 32.30 9.53
C PRO A 315 -7.18 31.23 8.60
N LEU A 316 -7.18 29.97 9.04
CA LEU A 316 -6.67 28.84 8.27
C LEU A 316 -7.77 27.85 7.93
N ARG A 317 -7.69 27.34 6.69
CA ARG A 317 -8.46 26.21 6.15
C ARG A 317 -7.54 25.37 5.27
N VAL A 318 -7.93 24.13 4.96
CA VAL A 318 -7.18 23.28 4.03
C VAL A 318 -7.43 23.76 2.60
N GLY A 319 -6.35 24.16 1.92
CA GLY A 319 -6.39 24.62 0.53
C GLY A 319 -6.20 23.49 -0.50
N GLY A 320 -5.47 22.44 -0.12
CA GLY A 320 -5.22 21.24 -0.94
C GLY A 320 -4.67 20.11 -0.06
N ALA A 321 -4.97 18.86 -0.42
CA ALA A 321 -4.54 17.68 0.32
C ALA A 321 -4.43 16.49 -0.64
N GLU A 322 -3.21 16.03 -0.90
CA GLU A 322 -2.90 15.21 -2.07
C GLU A 322 -1.97 14.05 -1.69
N GLN A 323 -2.15 12.90 -2.35
CA GLN A 323 -1.24 11.75 -2.21
C GLN A 323 -0.85 11.22 -3.58
N ALA A 324 0.44 11.28 -3.90
CA ALA A 324 1.05 10.50 -4.98
C ALA A 324 1.59 9.17 -4.41
N ALA A 325 1.26 8.07 -5.06
CA ALA A 325 1.78 6.75 -4.71
C ALA A 325 2.20 5.98 -5.96
N VAL A 326 3.31 5.26 -5.84
CA VAL A 326 3.86 4.38 -6.88
C VAL A 326 4.17 3.03 -6.25
N ALA A 327 3.79 1.95 -6.92
CA ALA A 327 4.13 0.58 -6.54
C ALA A 327 4.70 -0.16 -7.74
N GLU A 328 5.84 -0.83 -7.54
CA GLU A 328 6.47 -1.65 -8.57
C GLU A 328 6.81 -3.03 -8.02
N PHE A 329 6.36 -4.06 -8.72
CA PHE A 329 6.64 -5.47 -8.42
C PHE A 329 7.45 -6.08 -9.55
N SER A 330 8.66 -6.54 -9.23
CA SER A 330 9.65 -7.05 -10.19
C SER A 330 10.10 -8.48 -9.83
N ALA A 331 11.03 -9.02 -10.63
CA ALA A 331 11.59 -10.34 -10.36
C ALA A 331 12.47 -10.40 -9.10
N GLU A 332 13.08 -9.28 -8.70
CA GLU A 332 14.04 -9.21 -7.58
C GLU A 332 13.42 -8.66 -6.30
N GLY A 333 12.38 -7.85 -6.41
CA GLY A 333 11.75 -7.21 -5.25
C GLY A 333 10.57 -6.32 -5.59
N PHE A 334 10.07 -5.69 -4.53
CA PHE A 334 9.18 -4.53 -4.55
C PHE A 334 10.04 -3.26 -4.43
N GLU A 335 10.03 -2.41 -5.47
CA GLU A 335 10.94 -1.28 -5.80
C GLU A 335 12.42 -1.63 -6.13
N ALA A 336 12.90 -1.29 -7.35
CA ALA A 336 13.80 -2.16 -8.14
C ALA A 336 15.24 -1.70 -8.49
N SER A 337 16.15 -2.66 -8.72
CA SER A 337 17.30 -2.58 -9.65
C SER A 337 17.74 -3.98 -10.12
N ALA A 338 18.13 -4.12 -11.40
CA ALA A 338 18.24 -5.38 -12.14
C ALA A 338 19.68 -5.89 -12.32
N VAL A 339 19.88 -7.21 -12.15
CA VAL A 339 21.11 -7.93 -12.55
C VAL A 339 20.72 -9.27 -13.18
N THR A 340 21.12 -9.51 -14.44
CA THR A 340 20.90 -10.79 -15.13
C THR A 340 22.12 -11.69 -15.00
N VAL A 341 21.96 -12.84 -14.37
CA VAL A 341 22.91 -13.96 -14.46
C VAL A 341 22.18 -15.19 -14.97
N VAL A 342 22.55 -15.65 -16.16
CA VAL A 342 22.12 -16.96 -16.69
C VAL A 342 23.10 -18.01 -16.19
N ALA A 343 22.69 -18.80 -15.20
CA ALA A 343 23.39 -20.01 -14.80
C ALA A 343 22.64 -21.24 -15.32
N MET A 344 23.20 -21.92 -16.31
CA MET A 344 22.75 -23.25 -16.71
C MET A 344 23.37 -24.29 -15.76
N THR A 345 22.57 -24.84 -14.85
CA THR A 345 22.92 -26.07 -14.14
C THR A 345 22.44 -27.27 -14.95
N ARG A 346 23.36 -28.18 -15.29
CA ARG A 346 23.03 -29.50 -15.84
C ARG A 346 22.03 -30.19 -14.90
N GLY A 347 20.93 -30.69 -15.46
CA GLY A 347 20.03 -31.58 -14.73
C GLY A 347 20.81 -32.80 -14.24
N MET A 348 20.93 -32.94 -12.91
CA MET A 348 21.27 -34.24 -12.35
C MET A 348 20.07 -35.15 -12.59
N ALA A 349 20.31 -36.37 -13.06
CA ALA A 349 19.30 -37.42 -13.07
C ALA A 349 18.80 -37.59 -11.62
N GLY A 350 17.58 -37.11 -11.35
CA GLY A 350 16.94 -37.25 -10.04
C GLY A 350 16.77 -38.73 -9.72
N GLY A 351 17.02 -39.11 -8.47
CA GLY A 351 16.69 -40.44 -7.96
C GLY A 351 15.21 -40.77 -8.15
N PRO A 352 14.82 -42.05 -7.98
CA PRO A 352 13.45 -42.50 -8.26
C PRO A 352 12.41 -41.66 -7.52
N PHE A 353 11.37 -41.23 -8.22
CA PHE A 353 10.19 -40.60 -7.61
C PHE A 353 9.51 -41.65 -6.72
N ARG A 354 9.66 -41.51 -5.40
CA ARG A 354 9.19 -42.48 -4.40
C ARG A 354 8.04 -41.97 -3.56
N PHE A 355 7.67 -40.69 -3.71
CA PHE A 355 6.66 -40.04 -2.88
C PHE A 355 5.56 -39.46 -3.74
N ARG A 356 4.33 -39.46 -3.22
CA ARG A 356 3.23 -38.62 -3.71
C ARG A 356 3.19 -37.37 -2.85
N SER A 357 3.19 -36.20 -3.48
CA SER A 357 3.14 -34.91 -2.79
C SER A 357 2.12 -34.01 -3.48
N ARG A 358 1.54 -33.06 -2.73
CA ARG A 358 0.57 -32.11 -3.29
C ARG A 358 1.30 -30.95 -3.93
N ARG A 359 0.85 -30.54 -5.10
CA ARG A 359 1.27 -29.32 -5.78
C ARG A 359 0.08 -28.38 -5.87
N ALA A 360 0.28 -27.17 -5.38
CA ALA A 360 -0.67 -26.06 -5.50
C ALA A 360 -0.09 -25.05 -6.49
N THR A 361 -0.83 -24.74 -7.56
CA THR A 361 -0.43 -23.73 -8.55
C THR A 361 -1.43 -22.60 -8.51
N VAL A 362 -0.97 -21.39 -8.19
CA VAL A 362 -1.77 -20.17 -8.25
C VAL A 362 -1.36 -19.36 -9.47
N ARG A 363 -2.36 -18.98 -10.28
CA ARG A 363 -2.19 -18.15 -11.47
C ARG A 363 -2.94 -16.83 -11.28
N LEU A 364 -2.19 -15.74 -11.26
CA LEU A 364 -2.74 -14.39 -11.31
C LEU A 364 -2.74 -13.95 -12.79
N ASP A 365 -3.77 -14.38 -13.52
CA ASP A 365 -3.91 -14.22 -14.98
C ASP A 365 -4.91 -13.13 -15.41
N ARG A 366 -5.40 -12.37 -14.43
CA ARG A 366 -6.39 -11.30 -14.55
C ARG A 366 -6.19 -10.31 -13.38
N PRO A 367 -6.87 -9.15 -13.38
CA PRO A 367 -6.73 -8.16 -12.33
C PRO A 367 -6.84 -8.71 -10.90
N PHE A 368 -5.98 -8.23 -10.03
CA PHE A 368 -5.85 -8.70 -8.65
C PHE A 368 -5.43 -7.57 -7.71
N ALA A 369 -5.69 -7.74 -6.42
CA ALA A 369 -5.28 -6.80 -5.38
C ALA A 369 -3.90 -7.16 -4.83
N PHE A 370 -3.14 -6.16 -4.38
CA PHE A 370 -1.91 -6.36 -3.64
C PHE A 370 -1.88 -5.51 -2.37
N LEU A 371 -1.27 -6.04 -1.31
CA LEU A 371 -1.00 -5.30 -0.07
C LEU A 371 0.46 -5.52 0.33
N ALA A 372 1.23 -4.45 0.48
CA ALA A 372 2.52 -4.49 1.14
C ALA A 372 2.31 -4.36 2.65
N VAL A 373 2.76 -5.35 3.41
CA VAL A 373 2.43 -5.52 4.83
C VAL A 373 3.70 -5.63 5.65
N HIS A 374 3.79 -4.83 6.71
CA HIS A 374 4.81 -5.02 7.73
C HIS A 374 4.44 -6.25 8.59
N ARG A 375 5.09 -7.39 8.29
CA ARG A 375 4.81 -8.73 8.83
C ARG A 375 4.67 -8.76 10.36
N PRO A 376 5.55 -8.12 11.17
CA PRO A 376 5.46 -8.18 12.63
C PRO A 376 4.21 -7.52 13.22
N THR A 377 3.65 -6.50 12.56
CA THR A 377 2.52 -5.73 13.12
C THR A 377 1.22 -5.88 12.33
N GLY A 378 1.25 -6.43 11.12
CA GLY A 378 0.11 -6.45 10.21
C GLY A 378 -0.27 -5.07 9.67
N LEU A 379 0.63 -4.08 9.76
CA LEU A 379 0.39 -2.74 9.23
C LEU A 379 0.46 -2.79 7.71
N ILE A 380 -0.58 -2.32 7.04
CA ILE A 380 -0.62 -2.19 5.59
C ILE A 380 0.12 -0.89 5.24
N LEU A 381 1.28 -1.05 4.61
CA LEU A 381 2.13 0.05 4.19
C LEU A 381 1.61 0.65 2.89
N VAL A 382 1.21 -0.20 1.94
CA VAL A 382 0.66 0.17 0.64
C VAL A 382 -0.42 -0.84 0.27
N ALA A 383 -1.54 -0.36 -0.27
CA ALA A 383 -2.57 -1.18 -0.88
C ALA A 383 -2.76 -0.78 -2.33
N GLY A 384 -3.18 -1.71 -3.16
CA GLY A 384 -3.47 -1.39 -4.55
C GLY A 384 -4.16 -2.49 -5.34
N TRP A 385 -4.47 -2.14 -6.57
CA TRP A 385 -5.15 -2.93 -7.58
C TRP A 385 -4.34 -2.92 -8.86
N VAL A 386 -4.05 -4.11 -9.39
CA VAL A 386 -3.37 -4.29 -10.66
C VAL A 386 -4.41 -4.54 -11.73
N ALA A 387 -4.79 -3.51 -12.49
CA ALA A 387 -5.69 -3.66 -13.63
C ALA A 387 -4.97 -4.24 -14.87
N GLU A 388 -3.70 -3.84 -15.08
CA GLU A 388 -2.90 -4.26 -16.22
C GLU A 388 -1.47 -4.66 -15.80
N PRO A 389 -0.85 -5.65 -16.46
CA PRO A 389 0.55 -6.00 -16.24
C PRO A 389 1.49 -4.96 -16.84
N ALA A 390 2.73 -4.92 -16.37
CA ALA A 390 3.78 -4.13 -17.03
C ALA A 390 4.12 -4.73 -18.41
N GLY A 391 4.38 -3.83 -19.38
CA GLY A 391 4.85 -4.22 -20.71
C GLY A 391 6.19 -4.99 -20.66
N ALA A 392 6.40 -5.87 -21.65
CA ALA A 392 7.58 -6.74 -21.78
C ALA A 392 8.79 -6.12 -22.51
#